data_AF-A0A838NQJ7-F1
#
_entry.id   AF-A0A838NQJ7-F1
#
_cell.length_a   1.000
_cell.length_b   1.000
_cell.length_c   1.000
_cell.angle_alpha   90.00
_cell.angle_beta   90.00
_cell.angle_gamma   90.00
#
_symmetry.space_group_name_H-M   'P 1'
#
loop_
_entity.id
_entity.type
_entity.pdbx_description
1 polymer ?
#
loop_
_entity_poly.entity_id
_entity_poly.type
_entity_poly.pdbx_seq_one_letter_code
_entity_poly.pdbx_strand_id
1 'polypeptide(L)' 'MSDLPKSIENAVQHKLPRDLLHDLRTPLGHILGYSELLIEQMQAAGHEEFIPYLEKIRTSGHQLLELMKDNFQSK' A
#
# COMPACT_ATOMS: atom_id res chain seq x y z
N MET A 1 26.98 22.24 -21.56
CA MET A 1 26.04 21.25 -21.01
C MET A 1 26.87 20.16 -20.37
N SER A 2 27.04 20.23 -19.06
CA SER A 2 27.82 19.26 -18.27
C SER A 2 27.08 17.94 -18.26
N ASP A 3 27.75 16.87 -18.71
CA ASP A 3 27.33 15.50 -18.49
C ASP A 3 27.18 15.28 -16.98
N LEU A 4 25.93 15.32 -16.54
CA LEU A 4 25.56 14.97 -15.19
C LEU A 4 25.88 13.46 -15.03
N PRO A 5 26.68 13.06 -14.02
CA PRO A 5 27.08 11.67 -13.90
C PRO A 5 25.85 10.78 -13.67
N LYS A 6 25.74 9.67 -14.41
CA LYS A 6 24.70 8.62 -14.31
C LYS A 6 24.46 8.10 -12.88
N SER A 7 25.32 8.45 -11.93
CA SER A 7 25.16 8.19 -10.50
C SER A 7 23.97 8.90 -9.84
N ILE A 8 23.32 9.87 -10.50
CA ILE A 8 22.08 10.50 -10.00
C ILE A 8 20.81 9.82 -10.54
N GLU A 9 20.93 8.89 -11.50
CA GLU A 9 19.77 8.24 -12.14
C GLU A 9 19.28 6.98 -11.42
N ASN A 10 19.93 6.60 -10.31
CA ASN A 10 19.39 5.59 -9.41
C ASN A 10 18.45 6.27 -8.41
N ALA A 11 17.27 6.66 -8.89
CA ALA A 11 16.10 6.72 -8.03
C ALA A 11 16.09 5.41 -7.24
N VAL A 12 16.27 5.51 -5.93
CA VAL A 12 16.62 4.40 -5.05
C VAL A 12 15.69 3.22 -5.32
N GLN A 13 16.20 2.19 -6.02
CA GLN A 13 15.53 0.91 -6.10
C GLN A 13 15.61 0.28 -4.71
N HIS A 14 14.70 0.65 -3.82
CA HIS A 14 14.49 -0.05 -2.54
C HIS A 14 13.88 -1.42 -2.85
N LYS A 15 14.68 -2.34 -3.39
CA LYS A 15 14.29 -3.74 -3.49
C LYS A 15 14.27 -4.34 -2.08
N LEU A 16 13.08 -4.38 -1.49
CA LEU A 16 12.85 -5.09 -0.24
C LEU A 16 13.04 -6.61 -0.46
N PRO A 17 13.58 -7.35 0.51
CA PRO A 17 13.70 -8.80 0.40
C PRO A 17 12.34 -9.46 0.14
N ARG A 18 12.36 -10.53 -0.67
CA ARG A 18 11.18 -11.33 -1.02
C ARG A 18 10.40 -11.82 0.21
N ASP A 19 11.11 -12.30 1.21
CA ASP A 19 10.51 -12.88 2.40
C ASP A 19 9.84 -11.79 3.25
N LEU A 20 10.46 -10.61 3.36
CA LEU A 20 9.84 -9.46 4.01
C LEU A 20 8.55 -9.02 3.30
N LEU A 21 8.54 -8.99 1.96
CA LEU A 21 7.32 -8.67 1.20
C LEU A 21 6.21 -9.71 1.41
N HIS A 22 6.57 -10.99 1.53
CA HIS A 22 5.61 -12.04 1.84
C HIS A 22 5.01 -11.84 3.25
N ASP A 23 5.86 -11.59 4.23
CA ASP A 23 5.46 -11.41 5.63
C ASP A 23 4.61 -10.15 5.83
N LEU A 24 4.78 -9.14 4.98
CA LEU A 24 3.95 -7.93 4.96
C LEU A 24 2.55 -8.13 4.36
N ARG A 25 2.31 -9.17 3.55
CA ARG A 25 0.97 -9.42 2.96
C ARG A 25 -0.09 -9.69 4.01
N THR A 26 0.23 -10.49 5.02
CA THR A 26 -0.70 -10.84 6.11
C THR A 26 -1.16 -9.62 6.91
N PRO A 27 -0.27 -8.80 7.51
CA PRO A 27 -0.69 -7.61 8.23
C PRO A 27 -1.37 -6.58 7.33
N LEU A 28 -0.98 -6.45 6.06
CA LEU A 28 -1.67 -5.58 5.11
C LEU A 28 -3.10 -6.07 4.81
N GLY A 29 -3.28 -7.37 4.64
CA GLY A 29 -4.59 -8.00 4.51
C GLY A 29 -5.49 -7.72 5.72
N HIS A 30 -4.94 -7.76 6.93
CA HIS A 30 -5.68 -7.39 8.14
C HIS A 30 -6.11 -5.91 8.13
N ILE A 31 -5.22 -4.99 7.74
CA ILE A 31 -5.57 -3.56 7.65
C ILE A 31 -6.72 -3.34 6.66
N LEU A 32 -6.67 -3.99 5.49
CA LEU A 32 -7.73 -3.92 4.49
C LEU A 32 -9.04 -4.49 5.02
N GLY A 33 -9.00 -5.70 5.59
CA GLY A 33 -10.19 -6.35 6.15
C GLY A 33 -10.81 -5.56 7.32
N TYR A 34 -9.99 -4.98 8.20
CA TYR A 34 -10.50 -4.10 9.26
C TYR A 34 -11.08 -2.81 8.71
N SER A 35 -10.49 -2.22 7.68
CA SER A 35 -11.04 -1.01 7.06
C SER A 35 -12.41 -1.26 6.43
N GLU A 36 -12.60 -2.42 5.78
CA GLU A 36 -13.88 -2.83 5.19
C GLU A 36 -14.93 -3.11 6.27
N LEU A 37 -14.57 -3.89 7.29
CA LEU A 37 -15.45 -4.16 8.43
C LEU A 37 -15.91 -2.86 9.13
N LEU A 38 -15.00 -1.90 9.31
CA LEU A 38 -15.33 -0.61 9.93
C LEU A 38 -16.24 0.23 9.04
N ILE A 39 -16.05 0.22 7.72
CA ILE A 39 -16.96 0.91 6.80
C ILE A 39 -18.38 0.37 6.94
N GLU A 40 -18.54 -0.96 6.93
CA GLU A 40 -19.85 -1.62 7.11
C GLU A 40 -20.49 -1.25 8.46
N GLN A 41 -19.70 -1.25 9.55
CA GLN A 41 -20.19 -0.87 10.88
C GLN A 41 -20.59 0.60 10.96
N MET A 42 -19.82 1.52 10.37
CA MET A 42 -20.13 2.94 10.39
C MET A 42 -21.38 3.23 9.55
N GLN A 43 -21.54 2.58 8.40
CA GLN A 43 -22.77 2.65 7.59
C GLN A 43 -23.98 2.16 8.39
N ALA A 44 -23.87 1.00 9.05
CA ALA A 44 -24.96 0.44 9.85
C ALA A 44 -25.32 1.32 11.07
N ALA A 45 -24.35 2.02 11.65
CA ALA A 45 -24.54 2.93 12.76
C ALA A 45 -24.95 4.36 12.35
N GLY A 46 -24.99 4.67 11.05
CA GLY A 46 -25.29 6.01 10.54
C GLY A 46 -24.17 7.05 10.71
N HIS A 47 -22.95 6.60 10.99
CA HIS A 47 -21.77 7.44 11.16
C HIS A 47 -21.00 7.66 9.85
N GLU A 48 -21.70 8.22 8.86
CA GLU A 48 -21.15 8.40 7.52
C GLU A 48 -19.95 9.36 7.47
N GLU A 49 -19.78 10.21 8.49
CA GLU A 49 -18.65 11.15 8.61
C GLU A 49 -17.28 10.46 8.65
N PHE A 50 -17.21 9.20 9.09
CA PHE A 50 -15.95 8.45 9.17
C PHE A 50 -15.61 7.68 7.90
N ILE A 51 -16.61 7.37 7.06
CA ILE A 51 -16.45 6.56 5.85
C ILE A 51 -15.36 7.12 4.91
N PRO A 52 -15.30 8.45 4.62
CA PRO A 52 -14.27 8.99 3.74
C PRO A 52 -12.84 8.78 4.27
N TYR A 53 -12.65 8.72 5.59
CA TYR A 53 -11.34 8.47 6.19
C TYR A 53 -10.97 6.99 6.13
N LEU A 54 -11.94 6.10 6.36
CA LEU A 54 -11.74 4.65 6.24
C LEU A 54 -11.46 4.24 4.79
N GLU A 55 -12.13 4.85 3.82
CA GLU A 55 -11.86 4.64 2.39
C GLU A 55 -10.46 5.12 1.98
N LYS A 56 -9.95 6.21 2.57
CA LYS A 56 -8.56 6.65 2.37
C LYS A 56 -7.56 5.64 2.90
N ILE A 57 -7.81 5.05 4.07
CA ILE A 57 -6.97 3.99 4.64
C ILE A 57 -6.98 2.77 3.71
N ARG A 58 -8.16 2.31 3.30
CA ARG A 58 -8.34 1.17 2.39
C ARG A 58 -7.62 1.39 1.06
N THR A 59 -7.83 2.56 0.46
CA THR A 59 -7.18 2.96 -0.81
C THR A 59 -5.66 2.98 -0.67
N SER A 60 -5.13 3.56 0.41
CA SER A 60 -3.68 3.59 0.67
C SER A 60 -3.10 2.18 0.85
N GLY A 61 -3.85 1.28 1.49
CA GLY A 61 -3.47 -0.13 1.63
C GLY A 61 -3.43 -0.85 0.28
N HIS A 62 -4.39 -0.61 -0.61
CA HIS A 62 -4.38 -1.14 -1.97
C HIS A 62 -3.21 -0.60 -2.80
N GLN A 63 -2.94 0.71 -2.73
CA GLN A 63 -1.78 1.31 -3.39
C GLN A 63 -0.47 0.70 -2.91
N LEU A 64 -0.32 0.45 -1.61
CA LEU A 64 0.84 -0.26 -1.08
C LEU A 64 0.93 -1.69 -1.62
N LEU A 65 -0.19 -2.41 -1.68
CA LEU A 65 -0.24 -3.76 -2.25
C LEU A 65 0.18 -3.78 -3.73
N GLU A 66 -0.23 -2.78 -4.52
CA GLU A 66 0.18 -2.63 -5.92
C GLU A 66 1.69 -2.35 -6.04
N LEU A 67 2.22 -1.40 -5.26
CA LEU A 67 3.67 -1.14 -5.21
C LEU A 67 4.45 -2.40 -4.85
N MET A 68 3.95 -3.22 -3.91
CA MET A 68 4.58 -4.49 -3.55
C MET A 68 4.54 -5.51 -4.70
N LYS A 69 3.46 -5.56 -5.49
CA LYS A 69 3.35 -6.44 -6.67
C LYS A 69 4.30 -6.02 -7.78
N ASP A 70 4.39 -4.73 -8.07
CA ASP A 70 5.22 -4.19 -9.16
C ASP A 70 6.72 -4.41 -8.91
N ASN A 71 7.14 -4.38 -7.64
CA ASN A 71 8.54 -4.64 -7.26
C ASN A 71 8.90 -6.15 -7.19
N PHE A 72 7.94 -7.05 -7.47
CA PHE A 72 8.13 -8.50 -7.37
C PHE A 72 7.89 -9.27 -8.67
N GLN A 73 7.39 -8.63 -9.73
CA GLN A 73 7.18 -9.27 -11.03
C GLN A 73 8.44 -9.18 -11.91
N SER A 74 9.46 -9.98 -11.56
CA SER A 74 10.41 -10.50 -12.55
C SER A 74 10.21 -12.01 -12.61
N LYS A 75 9.65 -12.48 -13.73
CA LYS A 75 10.05 -13.79 -14.26
C LYS A 75 11.49 -13.71 -14.73
#